data_AF-A0A433QIW5-F1
#
_entry.id   AF-A0A433QIW5-F1
#
_cell.length_a   1.000
_cell.length_b   1.000
_cell.length_c   1.000
_cell.angle_alpha   90.00
_cell.angle_beta   90.00
_cell.angle_gamma   90.00
#
_symmetry.space_group_name_H-M   'P 1'
#
loop_
_entity.id
_entity.type
_entity.pdbx_description
1 polymer ?
#
loop_
_entity_poly.entity_id
_entity_poly.type
_entity_poly.pdbx_seq_one_letter_code
_entity_poly.pdbx_strand_id
1 'polypeptide(L)'
;MMAIQIASNVFEWKLKDFSKLEKKPYRSDTFGTTEKHLWGLLFYPYGEKAESETSVSYFIEGKANGNFFWSREKVEVRLFIKCGTSTIGDNKFNCTFTKKESGRGYRQFSQRAELISKPNVDEALVLGAQITYQRPMEMPVPPSLVEAWLSLLDNDKVSDVVFQLHPCSKGLAVGTLQLFRGAFQ
;
A
#
# COMPACT_ATOMS: atom_id res chain seq x y z
N MET A 1 -21.47 -19.68 1.28
CA MET A 1 -20.09 -19.56 1.81
C MET A 1 -19.29 -18.75 0.79
N MET A 2 -18.73 -17.59 1.14
CA MET A 2 -17.91 -16.82 0.18
C MET A 2 -16.57 -17.52 -0.01
N ALA A 3 -16.13 -17.70 -1.26
CA ALA A 3 -14.78 -18.17 -1.54
C ALA A 3 -13.74 -17.13 -1.09
N ILE A 4 -12.70 -17.58 -0.38
CA ILE A 4 -11.60 -16.74 0.09
C ILE A 4 -10.37 -17.07 -0.75
N GLN A 5 -9.65 -16.04 -1.19
CA GLN A 5 -8.36 -16.17 -1.85
C GLN A 5 -7.26 -15.51 -1.01
N ILE A 6 -6.04 -16.03 -1.11
CA ILE A 6 -4.85 -15.43 -0.49
C ILE A 6 -4.18 -14.54 -1.53
N ALA A 7 -4.02 -13.26 -1.22
CA ALA A 7 -3.27 -12.31 -2.02
C ALA A 7 -1.91 -12.02 -1.34
N SER A 8 -0.89 -11.77 -2.15
CA SER A 8 0.44 -11.37 -1.67
C SER A 8 0.99 -10.24 -2.52
N ASN A 9 1.37 -9.13 -1.88
CA ASN A 9 1.95 -7.97 -2.55
C ASN A 9 3.32 -7.67 -1.97
N VAL A 10 4.26 -7.28 -2.82
CA VAL A 10 5.62 -6.89 -2.42
C VAL A 10 5.80 -5.41 -2.72
N PHE A 11 6.31 -4.68 -1.73
CA PHE A 11 6.72 -3.29 -1.85
C PHE A 11 8.21 -3.18 -1.54
N GLU A 12 8.92 -2.35 -2.29
CA GLU A 12 10.35 -2.08 -2.12
C GLU A 12 10.61 -0.57 -2.09
N TRP A 13 11.48 -0.16 -1.18
CA TRP A 13 11.89 1.22 -0.95
C TRP A 13 13.42 1.30 -0.94
N LYS A 14 13.96 2.07 -1.89
CA LYS A 14 15.41 2.22 -2.07
C LYS A 14 15.93 3.38 -1.22
N LEU A 15 16.89 3.11 -0.35
CA LEU A 15 17.66 4.08 0.42
C LEU A 15 19.08 4.18 -0.15
N LYS A 16 19.41 5.36 -0.68
CA LYS A 16 20.78 5.69 -1.11
C LYS A 16 21.61 6.16 0.08
N ASP A 17 22.93 6.03 -0.03
CA ASP A 17 23.88 6.58 0.93
C ASP A 17 23.58 6.17 2.40
N PHE A 18 23.28 4.89 2.66
CA PHE A 18 22.90 4.40 4.00
C PHE A 18 23.87 4.85 5.12
N SER A 19 25.18 4.89 4.83
CA SER A 19 26.22 5.32 5.75
C SER A 19 26.12 6.80 6.16
N LYS A 20 25.44 7.63 5.37
CA LYS A 20 25.24 9.08 5.61
C LYS A 20 23.89 9.40 6.23
N LEU A 21 23.04 8.41 6.48
CA LEU A 21 21.76 8.65 7.17
C LEU A 21 22.03 9.17 8.58
N GLU A 22 21.18 10.05 9.06
CA GLU A 22 21.25 10.63 10.39
C GLU A 22 20.56 9.72 11.42
N LYS A 23 20.79 9.98 12.71
CA LYS A 23 20.13 9.32 13.84
C LYS A 23 18.68 9.81 14.00
N LYS A 24 17.84 9.55 12.99
CA LYS A 24 16.41 9.88 12.97
C LYS A 24 15.58 8.83 12.22
N PRO A 25 14.26 8.73 12.45
CA PRO A 25 13.40 7.86 11.67
C PRO A 25 13.23 8.37 10.23
N TYR A 26 13.19 7.43 9.30
CA TYR A 26 12.83 7.64 7.90
C TYR A 26 11.56 6.88 7.58
N ARG A 27 10.67 7.49 6.79
CA ARG A 27 9.42 6.87 6.35
C ARG A 27 9.38 6.78 4.83
N SER A 28 8.87 5.67 4.31
CA SER A 28 8.57 5.56 2.88
C SER A 28 7.32 6.37 2.53
N ASP A 29 7.11 6.52 1.23
CA ASP A 29 5.79 6.85 0.71
C ASP A 29 4.76 5.79 1.10
N THR A 30 3.50 6.19 1.05
CA THR A 30 2.38 5.30 1.34
C THR A 30 2.07 4.42 0.13
N PHE A 31 1.83 3.14 0.36
CA PHE A 31 1.49 2.16 -0.67
C PHE A 31 0.27 1.34 -0.26
N GLY A 32 -0.50 0.86 -1.24
CA GLY A 32 -1.74 0.14 -1.00
C GLY A 32 -1.67 -1.33 -1.39
N THR A 33 -2.24 -2.23 -0.58
CA THR A 33 -2.59 -3.58 -1.05
C THR A 33 -3.97 -3.62 -1.71
N THR A 34 -4.80 -2.64 -1.40
CA THR A 34 -6.08 -2.28 -2.05
C THR A 34 -6.30 -0.78 -1.83
N GLU A 35 -7.27 -0.16 -2.47
CA GLU A 35 -7.62 1.26 -2.25
C GLU A 35 -7.90 1.61 -0.77
N LYS A 36 -8.34 0.65 0.05
CA LYS A 36 -8.70 0.85 1.45
C LYS A 36 -7.57 0.58 2.46
N HIS A 37 -6.55 -0.20 2.08
CA HIS A 37 -5.47 -0.62 3.00
C HIS A 37 -4.17 -0.02 2.56
N LEU A 38 -3.86 1.09 3.22
CA LEU A 38 -2.65 1.84 3.02
C LEU A 38 -1.61 1.42 4.06
N TRP A 39 -0.36 1.42 3.64
CA TRP A 39 0.79 0.97 4.40
C TRP A 39 1.93 1.96 4.20
N GLY A 40 2.84 2.00 5.15
CA GLY A 40 4.12 2.69 5.04
C GLY A 40 5.20 1.91 5.76
N LEU A 41 6.44 2.12 5.35
CA LEU A 41 7.61 1.60 6.04
C LEU A 41 8.17 2.66 6.97
N LEU A 42 8.62 2.23 8.14
CA LEU A 42 9.31 3.07 9.12
C LEU A 42 10.65 2.43 9.48
N PHE A 43 11.72 3.17 9.27
CA PHE A 43 13.09 2.69 9.42
C PHE A 43 13.90 3.60 10.33
N TYR A 44 14.63 3.00 11.26
CA TYR A 44 15.56 3.69 12.15
C TYR A 44 16.98 3.17 11.88
N PRO A 45 17.85 3.94 11.21
CA PRO A 45 19.20 3.50 10.85
C PRO A 45 20.13 3.29 12.05
N TYR A 46 19.74 3.78 13.23
CA TYR A 46 20.49 3.74 14.50
C TYR A 46 19.59 3.23 15.64
N GLY A 47 18.61 2.38 15.31
CA GLY A 47 17.66 1.86 16.28
C GLY A 47 16.55 2.83 16.69
N GLU A 48 15.41 2.29 17.12
CA GLU A 48 14.26 3.04 17.65
C GLU A 48 14.57 3.62 19.04
N LYS A 49 15.36 2.90 19.83
CA LYS A 49 15.72 3.22 21.21
C LYS A 49 17.23 3.06 21.44
N ALA A 50 17.72 3.60 22.56
CA ALA A 50 19.14 3.51 22.95
C ALA A 50 19.65 2.05 23.00
N GLU A 51 18.82 1.12 23.50
CA GLU A 51 19.13 -0.32 23.54
C GLU A 51 19.29 -0.98 22.17
N SER A 52 18.90 -0.29 21.10
CA SER A 52 18.99 -0.77 19.71
C SER A 52 20.01 0.01 18.86
N GLU A 53 20.86 0.85 19.46
CA GLU A 53 21.73 1.78 18.74
C GLU A 53 22.76 1.11 17.80
N THR A 54 23.16 -0.12 18.10
CA THR A 54 24.07 -0.92 17.27
C THR A 54 23.37 -1.63 16.11
N SER A 55 22.03 -1.63 16.11
CA SER A 55 21.18 -2.30 15.12
C SER A 55 20.33 -1.29 14.35
N VAL A 56 19.77 -1.72 13.24
CA VAL A 56 18.67 -0.98 12.60
C VAL A 56 17.34 -1.48 13.14
N SER A 57 16.37 -0.58 13.30
CA SER A 57 14.98 -0.98 13.53
C SER A 57 14.16 -0.80 12.27
N TYR A 58 13.24 -1.74 12.03
CA TYR A 58 12.45 -1.75 10.81
C TYR A 58 11.02 -2.22 11.10
N PHE A 59 10.07 -1.40 10.67
CA PHE A 59 8.65 -1.58 10.93
C PHE A 59 7.82 -1.33 9.67
N ILE A 60 6.66 -1.96 9.64
CA ILE A 60 5.55 -1.61 8.77
C ILE A 60 4.47 -0.91 9.60
N GLU A 61 3.85 0.11 9.02
CA GLU A 61 2.77 0.88 9.61
C GLU A 61 1.54 0.82 8.69
N GLY A 62 0.41 0.35 9.18
CA GLY A 62 -0.89 0.61 8.57
C GLY A 62 -1.19 2.11 8.62
N LYS A 63 -1.75 2.66 7.55
CA LYS A 63 -2.11 4.07 7.42
C LYS A 63 -3.61 4.22 7.24
N ALA A 64 -4.15 5.32 7.77
CA ALA A 64 -5.52 5.70 7.50
C ALA A 64 -5.66 6.18 6.04
N ASN A 65 -6.79 5.87 5.42
CA ASN A 65 -7.21 6.48 4.17
C ASN A 65 -8.25 7.56 4.50
N GLY A 66 -7.85 8.84 4.42
CA GLY A 66 -8.64 9.95 4.93
C GLY A 66 -8.95 9.79 6.41
N ASN A 67 -10.24 9.84 6.77
CA ASN A 67 -10.71 9.72 8.15
C ASN A 67 -10.86 8.27 8.63
N PHE A 68 -10.63 7.27 7.76
CA PHE A 68 -10.92 5.88 8.05
C PHE A 68 -9.66 5.04 8.14
N PHE A 69 -9.56 4.24 9.21
CA PHE A 69 -8.57 3.18 9.35
C PHE A 69 -9.28 1.83 9.27
N TRP A 70 -8.93 1.04 8.27
CA TRP A 70 -9.50 -0.29 8.07
C TRP A 70 -8.62 -1.33 8.76
N SER A 71 -9.13 -1.90 9.86
CA SER A 71 -8.43 -2.97 10.58
C SER A 71 -8.21 -4.19 9.69
N ARG A 72 -7.06 -4.85 9.84
CA ARG A 72 -6.68 -6.01 9.05
C ARG A 72 -6.21 -7.13 9.95
N GLU A 73 -6.96 -8.21 9.98
CA GLU A 73 -6.67 -9.40 10.79
C GLU A 73 -5.91 -10.44 9.98
N LYS A 74 -5.13 -11.28 10.67
CA LYS A 74 -4.44 -12.44 10.06
C LYS A 74 -3.58 -12.07 8.85
N VAL A 75 -2.83 -10.98 8.97
CA VAL A 75 -1.86 -10.55 7.95
C VAL A 75 -0.52 -11.20 8.27
N GLU A 76 0.06 -11.90 7.30
CA GLU A 76 1.46 -12.30 7.36
C GLU A 76 2.28 -11.20 6.70
N VAL A 77 3.30 -10.71 7.42
CA VAL A 77 4.24 -9.71 6.91
C VAL A 77 5.63 -10.32 6.93
N ARG A 78 6.33 -10.21 5.79
CA ARG A 78 7.77 -10.44 5.69
C ARG A 78 8.46 -9.10 5.47
N LEU A 79 9.31 -8.70 6.40
CA LEU A 79 10.20 -7.55 6.23
C LEU A 79 11.57 -8.06 5.80
N PHE A 80 12.17 -7.41 4.81
CA PHE A 80 13.49 -7.78 4.31
C PHE A 80 14.34 -6.57 3.93
N ILE A 81 15.65 -6.75 3.95
CA ILE A 81 16.64 -5.78 3.48
C ILE A 81 17.56 -6.47 2.49
N LYS A 82 17.72 -5.88 1.30
CA LYS A 82 18.63 -6.33 0.25
C LYS A 82 19.70 -5.27 -0.03
N CYS A 83 20.88 -5.72 -0.45
CA CYS A 83 21.90 -4.89 -1.07
C CYS A 83 22.37 -5.63 -2.34
N GLY A 84 22.21 -5.01 -3.49
CA GLY A 84 22.41 -5.68 -4.79
C GLY A 84 21.54 -6.93 -4.90
N THR A 85 22.17 -8.08 -5.14
CA THR A 85 21.49 -9.39 -5.24
C THR A 85 21.40 -10.13 -3.91
N SER A 86 22.03 -9.61 -2.84
CA SER A 86 22.12 -10.28 -1.55
C SER A 86 21.03 -9.82 -0.59
N THR A 87 20.37 -10.77 0.08
CA THR A 87 19.46 -10.49 1.21
C THR A 87 20.27 -10.48 2.51
N ILE A 88 20.22 -9.36 3.23
CA ILE A 88 20.99 -9.17 4.48
C ILE A 88 20.13 -9.49 5.71
N GLY A 89 18.85 -9.12 5.66
CA GLY A 89 17.89 -9.43 6.71
C GLY A 89 16.56 -9.85 6.13
N ASP A 90 15.92 -10.83 6.75
CA ASP A 90 14.65 -11.39 6.31
C ASP A 90 13.93 -12.00 7.51
N ASN A 91 12.83 -11.37 7.94
CA ASN A 91 12.05 -11.83 9.06
C ASN A 91 10.56 -11.78 8.76
N LYS A 92 9.84 -12.77 9.25
CA LYS A 92 8.39 -12.92 9.07
C LYS A 92 7.66 -12.89 10.41
N PHE A 93 6.47 -12.31 10.40
CA PHE A 93 5.56 -12.33 11.53
C PHE A 93 4.10 -12.29 11.07
N ASN A 94 3.22 -12.80 11.93
CA ASN A 94 1.78 -12.72 11.77
C ASN A 94 1.22 -11.68 12.73
N CYS A 95 0.32 -10.82 12.26
CA CYS A 95 -0.28 -9.81 13.12
C CYS A 95 -1.66 -9.35 12.65
N THR A 96 -2.34 -8.67 13.56
CA THR A 96 -3.53 -7.87 13.28
C THR A 96 -3.16 -6.40 13.40
N PHE A 97 -3.51 -5.62 12.39
CA PHE A 97 -3.38 -4.16 12.39
C PHE A 97 -4.71 -3.54 12.77
N THR A 98 -4.70 -2.74 13.83
CA THR A 98 -5.86 -1.93 14.26
C THR A 98 -5.47 -0.46 14.34
N LYS A 99 -6.45 0.43 14.51
CA LYS A 99 -6.14 1.86 14.70
C LYS A 99 -5.21 2.12 15.90
N LYS A 100 -5.33 1.33 16.97
CA LYS A 100 -4.47 1.43 18.17
C LYS A 100 -3.10 0.77 17.96
N GLU A 101 -3.06 -0.26 17.12
CA GLU A 101 -1.87 -1.07 16.85
C GLU A 101 -1.57 -1.04 15.36
N SER A 102 -1.24 0.14 14.85
CA SER A 102 -1.01 0.35 13.43
C SER A 102 0.42 0.01 13.02
N GLY A 103 1.39 -0.07 13.95
CA GLY A 103 2.79 -0.36 13.65
C GLY A 103 3.27 -1.70 14.22
N ARG A 104 3.97 -2.50 13.41
CA ARG A 104 4.59 -3.77 13.80
C ARG A 104 5.93 -3.99 13.08
N GLY A 105 6.87 -4.64 13.74
CA GLY A 105 8.22 -4.85 13.22
C GLY A 105 9.22 -5.17 14.33
N TYR A 106 10.50 -4.91 14.05
CA TYR A 106 11.61 -5.31 14.91
C TYR A 106 12.45 -4.11 15.33
N ARG A 107 12.66 -3.97 16.64
CA ARG A 107 13.59 -2.97 17.21
C ARG A 107 15.04 -3.28 16.89
N GLN A 108 15.40 -4.54 16.75
CA GLN A 108 16.74 -4.97 16.37
C GLN A 108 16.59 -5.92 15.18
N PHE A 109 16.40 -5.36 13.99
CA PHE A 109 16.11 -6.13 12.78
C PHE A 109 17.38 -6.77 12.20
N SER A 110 18.46 -6.00 12.12
CA SER A 110 19.78 -6.42 11.61
C SER A 110 20.86 -5.57 12.25
N GLN A 111 22.07 -6.10 12.37
CA GLN A 111 23.19 -5.32 12.86
C GLN A 111 23.54 -4.20 11.88
N ARG A 112 23.74 -2.99 12.40
CA ARG A 112 24.05 -1.83 11.56
C ARG A 112 25.41 -2.00 10.87
N ALA A 113 26.38 -2.58 11.56
CA ALA A 113 27.73 -2.82 11.02
C ALA A 113 27.73 -3.73 9.78
N GLU A 114 26.85 -4.75 9.74
CA GLU A 114 26.70 -5.64 8.58
C GLU A 114 26.15 -4.90 7.36
N LEU A 115 25.26 -3.94 7.57
CA LEU A 115 24.70 -3.11 6.50
C LEU A 115 25.68 -2.06 5.97
N ILE A 116 26.75 -1.75 6.71
CA ILE A 116 27.80 -0.80 6.28
C ILE A 116 28.97 -1.52 5.62
N SER A 117 29.22 -2.79 5.96
CA SER A 117 30.31 -3.57 5.37
C SER A 117 29.96 -4.21 4.03
N LYS A 118 28.66 -4.34 3.74
CA LYS A 118 28.10 -4.94 2.51
C LYS A 118 27.87 -4.01 1.30
N PRO A 119 27.64 -2.69 1.42
CA PRO A 119 27.40 -1.85 0.27
C PRO A 119 28.71 -1.69 -0.51
N ASN A 120 28.74 -2.27 -1.71
CA ASN A 120 29.60 -1.77 -2.77
C ASN A 120 29.19 -0.32 -3.03
N VAL A 121 30.17 0.52 -3.34
CA VAL A 121 30.13 2.00 -3.31
C VAL A 121 28.96 2.64 -4.10
N ASP A 122 28.25 1.88 -4.95
CA ASP A 122 27.12 2.34 -5.77
C ASP A 122 25.77 1.63 -5.52
N GLU A 123 25.69 0.61 -4.65
CA GLU A 123 24.45 -0.14 -4.46
C GLU A 123 23.57 0.43 -3.33
N ALA A 124 22.39 0.91 -3.71
CA ALA A 124 21.38 1.38 -2.76
C ALA A 124 20.84 0.23 -1.91
N LEU A 125 20.60 0.49 -0.61
CA LEU A 125 19.94 -0.45 0.28
C LEU A 125 18.46 -0.53 -0.10
N VAL A 126 17.92 -1.72 -0.30
CA VAL A 126 16.50 -1.93 -0.65
C VAL A 126 15.78 -2.53 0.54
N LEU A 127 14.89 -1.76 1.14
CA LEU A 127 14.01 -2.20 2.21
C LEU A 127 12.71 -2.67 1.58
N GLY A 128 12.21 -3.84 1.95
CA GLY A 128 10.97 -4.32 1.40
C GLY A 128 10.07 -4.99 2.41
N ALA A 129 8.78 -4.94 2.08
CA ALA A 129 7.73 -5.64 2.80
C ALA A 129 6.92 -6.47 1.82
N GLN A 130 6.77 -7.75 2.11
CA GLN A 130 5.78 -8.61 1.49
C GLN A 130 4.61 -8.80 2.45
N ILE A 131 3.41 -8.47 1.99
CA ILE A 131 2.18 -8.49 2.77
C ILE A 131 1.26 -9.55 2.16
N THR A 132 0.97 -10.59 2.93
CA THR A 132 0.09 -11.68 2.54
C THR A 132 -1.18 -11.63 3.39
N TYR A 133 -2.34 -11.62 2.74
CA TYR A 133 -3.63 -11.43 3.39
C TYR A 133 -4.76 -12.15 2.66
N GLN A 134 -5.84 -12.42 3.38
CA GLN A 134 -7.05 -13.01 2.83
C GLN A 134 -7.93 -11.90 2.24
N ARG A 135 -8.46 -12.13 1.03
CA ARG A 135 -9.49 -11.28 0.42
C ARG A 135 -10.62 -12.15 -0.12
N PRO A 136 -11.86 -11.61 -0.21
CA PRO A 136 -12.93 -12.30 -0.94
C PRO A 136 -12.46 -12.58 -2.37
N MET A 137 -12.82 -13.74 -2.90
CA MET A 137 -12.65 -14.02 -4.31
C MET A 137 -13.58 -13.08 -5.08
N GLU A 138 -13.01 -12.27 -5.98
CA GLU A 138 -13.83 -11.50 -6.93
C GLU A 138 -14.50 -12.52 -7.85
N MET A 139 -15.82 -12.63 -7.77
CA MET A 139 -16.54 -13.44 -8.74
C MET A 139 -16.56 -12.68 -10.06
N PRO A 140 -16.35 -13.36 -11.21
CA PRO A 140 -16.57 -12.74 -12.51
C PRO A 140 -17.98 -12.15 -12.51
N VAL A 141 -18.13 -10.89 -12.91
CA VAL A 141 -19.47 -10.32 -13.11
C VAL A 141 -20.13 -11.17 -14.20
N PRO A 142 -21.26 -11.83 -13.93
CA PRO A 142 -21.97 -12.62 -14.93
C PRO A 142 -22.22 -11.77 -16.19
N PRO A 143 -21.99 -12.29 -17.41
CA PRO A 143 -22.25 -11.55 -18.64
C PRO A 143 -23.67 -10.98 -18.70
N SER A 144 -24.65 -11.73 -18.17
CA SER A 144 -26.05 -11.30 -18.07
C SER A 144 -26.26 -10.05 -17.22
N LEU A 145 -25.46 -9.83 -16.17
CA LEU A 145 -25.51 -8.59 -15.40
C LEU A 145 -24.90 -7.45 -16.19
N VAL A 146 -23.78 -7.66 -16.88
CA VAL A 146 -23.17 -6.63 -17.74
C VAL A 146 -24.13 -6.19 -18.84
N GLU A 147 -24.77 -7.16 -19.51
CA GLU A 147 -25.79 -6.90 -20.54
C GLU A 147 -27.00 -6.15 -19.97
N ALA A 148 -27.48 -6.53 -18.77
CA ALA A 148 -28.55 -5.82 -18.09
C ALA A 148 -28.17 -4.36 -17.76
N TRP A 149 -26.96 -4.12 -17.27
CA TRP A 149 -26.47 -2.77 -16.99
C TRP A 149 -26.36 -1.91 -18.26
N LEU A 150 -25.85 -2.47 -19.35
CA LEU A 150 -25.80 -1.77 -20.64
C LEU A 150 -27.21 -1.46 -21.17
N SER A 151 -28.14 -2.42 -21.07
CA SER A 151 -29.53 -2.21 -21.48
C SER A 151 -30.26 -1.13 -20.66
N LEU A 152 -29.86 -0.91 -19.40
CA LEU A 152 -30.36 0.18 -18.57
C LEU A 152 -29.81 1.53 -19.01
N LEU A 153 -28.53 1.60 -19.40
CA LEU A 153 -27.92 2.82 -19.93
C LEU A 153 -28.51 3.22 -21.29
N ASP A 154 -28.88 2.24 -22.11
CA ASP A 154 -29.54 2.46 -23.40
C ASP A 154 -31.06 2.74 -23.26
N ASN A 155 -31.60 2.71 -22.04
CA ASN A 155 -33.02 2.92 -21.79
C ASN A 155 -33.29 4.31 -21.21
N ASP A 156 -33.52 5.27 -22.11
CA ASP A 156 -33.83 6.68 -21.84
C ASP A 156 -35.03 6.88 -20.89
N LYS A 157 -35.85 5.85 -20.65
CA LYS A 157 -37.05 5.92 -19.79
C LYS A 157 -36.76 5.79 -18.30
N VAL A 158 -35.55 5.37 -17.92
CA VAL A 158 -35.17 5.12 -16.51
C VAL A 158 -34.12 6.12 -16.02
N SER A 159 -33.65 7.00 -16.89
CA SER A 159 -32.63 8.00 -16.58
C SER A 159 -33.21 9.21 -15.84
N ASP A 160 -32.76 9.44 -14.61
CA ASP A 160 -33.05 10.64 -13.81
C ASP A 160 -31.93 11.72 -13.91
N VAL A 161 -30.88 11.44 -14.69
CA VAL A 161 -29.69 12.28 -14.83
C VAL A 161 -29.39 12.55 -16.31
N VAL A 162 -29.17 13.82 -16.68
CA VAL A 162 -28.76 14.21 -18.04
C VAL A 162 -27.26 14.49 -18.08
N PHE A 163 -26.53 13.78 -18.93
CA PHE A 163 -25.11 14.05 -19.20
C PHE A 163 -24.96 15.05 -20.35
N GLN A 164 -24.52 16.28 -20.05
CA GLN A 164 -24.21 17.27 -21.09
C GLN A 164 -22.73 17.22 -21.47
N LEU A 165 -22.42 16.62 -22.62
CA LEU A 165 -21.07 16.61 -23.19
C LEU A 165 -20.83 17.92 -23.94
N HIS A 166 -19.93 18.75 -23.42
CA HIS A 166 -19.49 19.98 -24.10
C HIS A 166 -18.24 19.69 -24.93
N PRO A 167 -18.25 19.92 -26.26
CA PRO A 167 -17.06 19.76 -27.07
C PRO A 167 -16.00 20.81 -26.69
N CYS A 168 -14.87 20.35 -26.15
CA CYS A 168 -13.71 21.19 -25.90
C CYS A 168 -12.94 21.40 -27.21
N SER A 169 -12.81 22.64 -27.68
CA SER A 169 -12.17 23.00 -28.95
C SER A 169 -10.64 22.86 -28.97
N LYS A 170 -10.04 22.18 -27.99
CA LYS A 170 -8.61 21.87 -27.96
C LYS A 170 -8.37 20.44 -27.45
N GLY A 171 -8.38 19.47 -28.37
CA GLY A 171 -7.59 18.22 -28.32
C GLY A 171 -7.74 17.22 -27.18
N LEU A 172 -8.35 17.57 -26.04
CA LEU A 172 -8.66 16.66 -24.95
C LEU A 172 -10.03 17.04 -24.39
N ALA A 173 -11.02 16.16 -24.56
CA ALA A 173 -12.30 16.31 -23.91
C ALA A 173 -12.11 16.04 -22.40
N VAL A 174 -11.96 17.11 -21.62
CA VAL A 174 -12.17 17.06 -20.17
C VAL A 174 -13.65 17.30 -19.96
N GLY A 175 -14.41 16.22 -19.76
CA GLY A 175 -15.82 16.31 -19.40
C GLY A 175 -15.95 16.75 -17.94
N THR A 176 -16.43 17.96 -17.70
CA THR A 176 -16.83 18.40 -16.36
C THR A 176 -18.21 17.84 -16.05
N LEU A 177 -18.30 17.00 -15.00
CA LEU A 177 -19.57 16.44 -14.55
C LEU A 177 -20.31 17.48 -13.69
N GLN A 178 -21.42 18.04 -14.18
CA GLN A 178 -22.35 18.81 -13.35
C GLN A 178 -23.65 18.04 -13.19
N LEU A 179 -23.95 17.65 -11.95
CA LEU A 179 -25.21 17.00 -11.56
C LEU A 179 -26.30 18.07 -11.41
N PHE A 180 -27.32 18.00 -12.26
CA PHE A 180 -28.56 18.75 -12.07
C PHE A 180 -29.68 17.76 -11.72
N ARG A 181 -30.39 18.02 -10.60
CA ARG A 181 -31.64 17.32 -10.27
C ARG A 181 -32.77 17.96 -11.09
N GLY A 182 -33.35 17.21 -12.02
CA GLY A 182 -34.59 17.62 -12.67
C GLY A 182 -35.77 17.50 -11.71
N ALA A 183 -36.57 18.57 -11.58
CA ALA A 183 -37.85 18.53 -10.87
C ALA A 183 -38.92 17.95 -11.82
N PHE A 184 -39.67 16.96 -11.33
CA PHE A 184 -40.84 16.41 -12.04
C PHE A 184 -41.96 17.46 -12.10
N GLN A 185 -42.58 17.64 -13.27
CA GLN A 185 -43.95 18.11 -13.43
C GLN A 185 -44.83 16.94 -13.87
#